data_AF-A0A251XT90-F1
#
_entry.id   AF-A0A251XT90-F1
#
_cell.length_a   1.000
_cell.length_b   1.000
_cell.length_c   1.000
_cell.angle_alpha   90.00
_cell.angle_beta   90.00
_cell.angle_gamma   90.00
#
_symmetry.space_group_name_H-M   'P 1'
#
loop_
_entity.id
_entity.type
_entity.pdbx_description
1 polymer ?
#
loop_
_entity_poly.entity_id
_entity_poly.type
_entity_poly.pdbx_seq_one_letter_code
_entity_poly.pdbx_strand_id
1 'polypeptide(L)'
;MRGVVTLAAAQSLPSETPYRAQLVLIAFTVAIGSLLVNGGTLPTVIRLSGIRGSDAVEDQRHLAELVAELTHAGMRAVDEGVRALPEGTVVDDETVERVRRDTAMKAERVAERADDMAADLDASLTPRAAYLLLRRKALDAEREALREARGAGEHPSRVLARAQRILDQEEARLGRRGDAG
;
A
#
# COMPACT_ATOMS: atom_id res chain seq x y z
N MET A 1 -23.75 -21.39 13.65
CA MET A 1 -24.95 -22.26 13.55
C MET A 1 -25.25 -23.12 14.78
N ARG A 2 -24.34 -23.26 15.76
CA ARG A 2 -24.61 -24.05 16.99
C ARG A 2 -25.25 -23.16 18.07
N GLY A 3 -26.32 -23.64 18.71
CA GLY A 3 -27.06 -22.94 19.78
C GLY A 3 -28.43 -22.39 19.36
N VAL A 4 -28.53 -21.75 18.19
CA VAL A 4 -29.79 -21.11 17.72
C VAL A 4 -30.88 -22.15 17.44
N VAL A 5 -30.51 -23.31 16.87
CA VAL A 5 -31.45 -24.41 16.59
C VAL A 5 -31.96 -25.06 17.88
N THR A 6 -31.10 -25.21 18.90
CA THR A 6 -31.46 -25.79 20.19
C THR A 6 -32.40 -24.88 20.98
N LEU A 7 -32.15 -23.56 20.93
CA LEU A 7 -33.01 -22.57 21.55
C LEU A 7 -34.37 -22.47 20.82
N ALA A 8 -34.36 -22.51 19.49
CA ALA A 8 -35.58 -22.53 18.68
C ALA A 8 -36.41 -23.79 18.95
N ALA A 9 -35.79 -24.97 19.04
CA ALA A 9 -36.48 -26.21 19.36
C ALA A 9 -37.11 -26.19 20.76
N ALA A 10 -36.43 -25.62 21.76
CA ALA A 10 -36.98 -25.46 23.10
C ALA A 10 -38.16 -24.47 23.16
N GLN A 11 -38.12 -23.41 22.34
CA GLN A 11 -39.21 -22.43 22.22
C GLN A 11 -40.44 -23.02 21.50
N SER A 12 -40.25 -23.96 20.58
CA SER A 12 -41.34 -24.62 19.83
C SER A 12 -42.15 -25.65 20.65
N LEU A 13 -41.78 -25.91 21.91
CA LEU A 13 -42.52 -26.83 22.77
C LEU A 13 -43.92 -26.27 23.14
N PRO A 14 -44.99 -27.11 23.12
CA PRO A 14 -46.35 -26.72 23.52
C PRO A 14 -46.41 -26.16 24.94
N SER A 15 -47.34 -25.22 25.20
CA SER A 15 -47.48 -24.56 26.51
C SER A 15 -47.78 -25.51 27.67
N GLU A 16 -48.45 -26.64 27.38
CA GLU A 16 -48.80 -27.70 28.34
C GLU A 16 -47.61 -28.58 28.75
N THR A 17 -46.42 -28.36 28.19
CA THR A 17 -45.24 -29.18 28.50
C THR A 17 -44.80 -28.93 29.95
N PRO A 18 -44.73 -29.98 30.80
CA PRO A 18 -44.20 -29.84 32.16
C PRO A 18 -42.80 -29.23 32.13
N TYR A 19 -42.52 -28.28 33.02
CA TYR A 19 -41.19 -27.67 33.19
C TYR A 19 -40.63 -26.95 31.94
N ARG A 20 -41.48 -26.52 30.99
CA ARG A 20 -41.07 -25.80 29.76
C ARG A 20 -40.13 -24.62 30.04
N ALA A 21 -40.45 -23.80 31.05
CA ALA A 21 -39.64 -22.64 31.42
C ALA A 21 -38.21 -23.04 31.86
N GLN A 22 -38.06 -24.16 32.59
CA GLN A 22 -36.75 -24.69 32.95
C GLN A 22 -36.00 -25.24 31.74
N LEU A 23 -36.67 -25.93 30.81
CA LEU A 23 -36.03 -26.43 29.59
C LEU A 23 -35.48 -25.31 28.71
N VAL A 24 -36.23 -24.21 28.56
CA VAL A 24 -35.79 -23.02 27.81
C VAL A 24 -34.59 -22.36 28.51
N LEU A 25 -34.62 -22.25 29.85
CA LEU A 25 -33.51 -21.69 30.62
C LEU A 25 -32.22 -22.52 30.48
N ILE A 26 -32.34 -23.85 30.51
CA ILE A 26 -31.21 -24.77 30.33
C ILE A 26 -30.66 -24.63 28.91
N ALA A 27 -31.52 -24.65 27.88
CA ALA A 27 -31.10 -24.49 26.49
C ALA A 27 -30.36 -23.15 26.26
N PHE A 28 -30.85 -22.06 26.86
CA PHE A 28 -30.22 -20.75 26.79
C PHE A 28 -28.86 -20.72 27.48
N THR A 29 -28.76 -21.27 28.69
CA THR A 29 -27.52 -21.35 29.46
C THR A 29 -26.46 -22.17 28.72
N VAL A 30 -26.85 -23.33 28.17
CA VAL A 30 -25.96 -24.19 27.37
C VAL A 30 -25.50 -23.48 26.10
N ALA A 31 -26.39 -22.76 25.42
CA ALA A 31 -26.04 -22.00 24.22
C ALA A 31 -24.98 -20.94 24.54
N ILE A 32 -25.20 -20.10 25.57
CA ILE A 32 -24.25 -19.06 26.00
C ILE A 32 -22.93 -19.69 26.45
N GLY A 33 -22.97 -20.73 27.28
CA GLY A 33 -21.77 -21.43 27.74
C GLY A 33 -20.95 -21.98 26.56
N SER A 34 -21.61 -22.60 25.58
CA SER A 34 -20.92 -23.09 24.38
C SER A 34 -20.32 -21.97 23.54
N LEU A 35 -20.96 -20.80 23.50
CA LEU A 35 -20.50 -19.65 22.71
C LEU A 35 -19.31 -18.97 23.37
N LEU A 36 -19.30 -18.86 24.70
CA LEU A 36 -18.18 -18.32 25.47
C LEU A 36 -16.96 -19.26 25.41
N VAL A 37 -17.18 -20.56 25.56
CA VAL A 37 -16.10 -21.56 25.49
C VAL A 37 -15.52 -21.66 24.07
N ASN A 38 -16.36 -21.72 23.04
CA ASN A 38 -15.87 -21.81 21.65
C ASN A 38 -15.35 -20.46 21.12
N GLY A 39 -15.95 -19.33 21.54
CA GLY A 39 -15.51 -18.00 21.15
C GLY A 39 -14.21 -17.57 21.82
N GLY A 40 -13.97 -17.99 23.07
CA GLY A 40 -12.74 -17.69 23.82
C GLY A 40 -11.55 -18.60 23.47
N THR A 41 -11.80 -19.79 22.95
CA THR A 41 -10.72 -20.73 22.58
C THR A 41 -10.06 -20.37 21.26
N LEU A 42 -10.78 -19.80 20.30
CA LEU A 42 -10.25 -19.38 18.99
C LEU A 42 -9.10 -18.35 19.07
N PRO A 43 -9.20 -17.23 19.83
CA PRO A 43 -8.09 -16.29 19.99
C PRO A 43 -6.84 -16.94 20.63
N THR A 44 -7.07 -17.87 21.56
CA THR A 44 -5.99 -18.60 22.24
C THR A 44 -5.29 -19.55 21.27
N VAL A 45 -6.05 -20.27 20.43
CA VAL A 45 -5.51 -21.15 19.38
C VAL A 45 -4.76 -20.34 18.33
N ILE A 46 -5.28 -19.18 17.88
CA ILE A 46 -4.57 -18.30 16.94
C ILE A 46 -3.21 -17.85 17.52
N ARG A 47 -3.16 -17.45 18.80
CA ARG A 47 -1.90 -17.11 19.47
C ARG A 47 -0.97 -18.30 19.64
N LEU A 48 -1.50 -19.50 19.89
CA LEU A 48 -0.71 -20.71 20.11
C LEU A 48 -0.19 -21.32 18.79
N SER A 49 -0.92 -21.16 17.69
CA SER A 49 -0.55 -21.67 16.36
C SER A 49 0.64 -20.93 15.73
N GLY A 50 1.16 -19.88 16.36
CA GLY A 50 2.42 -19.25 15.95
C GLY A 50 2.39 -18.61 14.56
N ILE A 51 1.19 -18.39 13.98
CA ILE A 51 0.99 -17.63 12.76
C ILE A 51 1.23 -16.16 13.11
N ARG A 52 2.51 -15.81 13.26
CA ARG A 52 2.97 -14.44 13.10
C ARG A 52 2.67 -14.11 11.65
N GLY A 53 1.84 -13.11 11.39
CA GLY A 53 1.84 -12.49 10.07
C GLY A 53 3.29 -12.18 9.74
N SER A 54 3.74 -12.57 8.54
CA SER A 54 5.10 -12.29 8.11
C SER A 54 5.37 -10.81 8.32
N ASP A 55 6.57 -10.48 8.79
CA ASP A 55 6.96 -9.09 8.97
C ASP A 55 6.94 -8.44 7.59
N ALA A 56 5.92 -7.63 7.32
CA ALA A 56 5.68 -7.06 6.01
C ALA A 56 6.87 -6.19 5.53
N VAL A 57 7.63 -5.63 6.47
CA VAL A 57 8.86 -4.88 6.15
C VAL A 57 9.97 -5.83 5.74
N GLU A 58 10.12 -6.96 6.42
CA GLU A 58 11.11 -7.98 6.05
C GLU A 58 10.78 -8.65 4.71
N ASP A 59 9.50 -8.96 4.46
CA ASP A 59 9.03 -9.46 3.16
C ASP A 59 9.32 -8.46 2.03
N GLN A 60 9.09 -7.17 2.29
CA GLN A 60 9.36 -6.11 1.31
C GLN A 60 10.86 -5.91 1.07
N ARG A 61 11.71 -6.09 2.09
CA ARG A 61 13.16 -6.09 1.95
C ARG A 61 13.63 -7.27 1.10
N HIS A 62 13.16 -8.48 1.38
CA HIS A 62 13.46 -9.65 0.57
C HIS A 62 12.99 -9.49 -0.88
N LEU A 63 11.83 -8.85 -1.10
CA LEU A 63 11.37 -8.52 -2.44
C LEU A 63 12.32 -7.53 -3.13
N ALA A 64 12.81 -6.50 -2.44
CA ALA A 64 13.78 -5.55 -2.98
C ALA A 64 15.09 -6.23 -3.38
N GLU A 65 15.61 -7.12 -2.53
CA GLU A 65 16.81 -7.93 -2.81
C GLU A 65 16.62 -8.80 -4.05
N LEU A 66 15.51 -9.54 -4.12
CA LEU A 66 15.20 -10.41 -5.26
C LEU A 66 15.06 -9.59 -6.55
N VAL A 67 14.35 -8.47 -6.52
CA VAL A 67 14.17 -7.62 -7.71
C VAL A 67 15.50 -7.02 -8.16
N ALA A 68 16.41 -6.66 -7.24
CA ALA A 68 17.75 -6.21 -7.59
C ALA A 68 18.55 -7.32 -8.32
N GLU A 69 18.48 -8.56 -7.84
CA GLU A 69 19.13 -9.71 -8.50
C GLU A 69 18.55 -9.94 -9.91
N LEU A 70 17.22 -9.94 -10.04
CA LEU A 70 16.54 -10.09 -11.32
C LEU A 70 16.89 -8.95 -12.30
N THR A 71 17.03 -7.73 -11.78
CA THR A 71 17.44 -6.55 -12.56
C THR A 71 18.86 -6.73 -13.08
N HIS A 72 19.80 -7.19 -12.24
CA HIS A 72 21.16 -7.48 -12.66
C HIS A 72 21.21 -8.59 -13.73
N ALA A 73 20.39 -9.64 -13.59
CA ALA A 73 20.24 -10.65 -14.63
C ALA A 73 19.69 -10.07 -15.94
N GLY A 74 18.67 -9.22 -15.88
CA GLY A 74 18.11 -8.53 -17.04
C GLY A 74 19.12 -7.63 -17.75
N MET A 75 19.94 -6.88 -17.00
CA MET A 75 20.99 -6.03 -17.55
C MET A 75 22.05 -6.84 -18.31
N ARG A 76 22.47 -7.99 -17.78
CA ARG A 76 23.37 -8.90 -18.49
C ARG A 76 22.75 -9.43 -19.78
N ALA A 77 21.47 -9.80 -19.75
CA ALA A 77 20.76 -10.28 -20.93
C ALA A 77 20.62 -9.20 -22.02
N VAL A 78 20.47 -7.92 -21.63
CA VAL A 78 20.51 -6.79 -22.57
C VAL A 78 21.87 -6.71 -23.25
N ASP A 79 22.95 -6.79 -22.48
CA ASP A 79 24.32 -6.74 -23.02
C ASP A 79 24.62 -7.91 -23.96
N GLU A 80 24.19 -9.11 -23.61
CA GLU A 80 24.29 -10.30 -24.47
C GLU A 80 23.44 -10.16 -25.73
N GLY A 81 22.21 -9.66 -25.60
CA GLY A 81 21.30 -9.43 -26.71
C GLY A 81 21.87 -8.45 -27.74
N VAL A 82 22.50 -7.36 -27.28
CA VAL A 82 23.19 -6.39 -28.15
C VAL A 82 24.35 -7.05 -28.90
N ARG A 83 25.12 -7.93 -28.25
CA ARG A 83 26.23 -8.66 -28.92
C ARG A 83 25.76 -9.72 -29.91
N ALA A 84 24.56 -10.28 -29.70
CA ALA A 84 23.99 -11.35 -30.52
C ALA A 84 23.12 -10.86 -31.69
N LEU A 85 23.10 -9.54 -31.96
CA LEU A 85 22.35 -8.97 -33.07
C LEU A 85 22.85 -9.49 -34.43
N PRO A 86 21.97 -9.73 -35.41
CA PRO A 86 22.38 -10.13 -36.76
C PRO A 86 23.32 -9.12 -37.40
N GLU A 87 24.30 -9.60 -38.17
CA GLU A 87 25.26 -8.75 -38.89
C GLU A 87 24.52 -7.71 -39.77
N GLY A 88 24.90 -6.44 -39.61
CA GLY A 88 24.26 -5.30 -40.28
C GLY A 88 23.11 -4.65 -39.50
N THR A 89 22.69 -5.22 -38.36
CA THR A 89 21.72 -4.58 -37.46
C THR A 89 22.40 -3.51 -36.62
N VAL A 90 22.06 -2.24 -36.85
CA VAL A 90 22.52 -1.13 -36.02
C VAL A 90 21.43 -0.81 -35.00
N VAL A 91 21.73 -1.04 -33.73
CA VAL A 91 20.91 -0.54 -32.62
C VAL A 91 21.56 0.73 -32.10
N ASP A 92 20.76 1.78 -31.98
CA ASP A 92 21.20 3.06 -31.46
C ASP A 92 21.50 2.97 -29.95
N ASP A 93 22.59 3.58 -29.52
CA ASP A 93 23.05 3.55 -28.12
C ASP A 93 21.99 4.15 -27.17
N GLU A 94 21.21 5.14 -27.63
CA GLU A 94 20.11 5.71 -26.84
C GLU A 94 19.04 4.65 -26.52
N THR A 95 18.79 3.74 -27.45
CA THR A 95 17.80 2.67 -27.25
C THR A 95 18.28 1.66 -26.22
N VAL A 96 19.56 1.27 -26.25
CA VAL A 96 20.16 0.37 -25.26
C VAL A 96 20.15 1.03 -23.88
N GLU A 97 20.58 2.28 -23.79
CA GLU A 97 20.57 3.04 -22.53
C GLU A 97 19.16 3.28 -21.98
N ARG A 98 18.17 3.44 -22.86
CA ARG A 98 16.76 3.52 -22.43
C ARG A 98 16.31 2.21 -21.77
N VAL A 99 16.57 1.06 -22.40
CA VAL A 99 16.21 -0.25 -21.83
C VAL A 99 16.94 -0.51 -20.51
N ARG A 100 18.21 -0.14 -20.42
CA ARG A 100 19.00 -0.21 -19.18
C ARG A 100 18.39 0.62 -18.06
N ARG A 101 18.05 1.89 -18.36
CA ARG A 101 17.42 2.81 -17.40
C ARG A 101 16.06 2.29 -16.93
N ASP A 102 15.23 1.83 -17.85
CA ASP A 102 13.90 1.30 -17.52
C ASP A 102 14.00 0.04 -16.64
N THR A 103 14.99 -0.80 -16.90
CA THR A 103 15.27 -2.00 -16.08
C THR A 103 15.73 -1.62 -14.69
N ALA A 104 16.67 -0.67 -14.56
CA ALA A 104 17.17 -0.18 -13.27
C ALA A 104 16.09 0.52 -12.43
N MET A 105 15.24 1.34 -13.06
CA MET A 105 14.15 2.06 -12.39
C MET A 105 13.17 1.12 -11.68
N LYS A 106 13.01 -0.12 -12.14
CA LYS A 106 12.14 -1.10 -11.48
C LYS A 106 12.69 -1.51 -10.11
N ALA A 107 13.98 -1.78 -10.01
CA ALA A 107 14.62 -2.13 -8.74
C ALA A 107 14.61 -0.95 -7.75
N GLU A 108 14.94 0.24 -8.24
CA GLU A 108 14.95 1.47 -7.42
C GLU A 108 13.58 1.71 -6.75
N ARG A 109 12.48 1.58 -7.49
CA ARG A 109 11.13 1.76 -6.93
C ARG A 109 10.76 0.76 -5.84
N VAL A 110 11.21 -0.49 -5.97
CA VAL A 110 10.92 -1.53 -4.98
C VAL A 110 11.77 -1.32 -3.72
N ALA A 111 13.03 -0.91 -3.90
CA ALA A 111 13.92 -0.55 -2.80
C ALA A 111 13.42 0.69 -2.04
N GLU A 112 13.05 1.77 -2.74
CA GLU A 112 12.45 2.96 -2.12
C GLU A 112 11.23 2.60 -1.27
N ARG A 113 10.39 1.68 -1.75
CA ARG A 113 9.20 1.25 -1.01
C ARG A 113 9.54 0.45 0.25
N ALA A 114 10.61 -0.35 0.22
CA ALA A 114 11.10 -1.03 1.41
C ALA A 114 11.63 -0.03 2.45
N ASP A 115 12.35 0.99 2.00
CA ASP A 115 12.89 2.06 2.85
C ASP A 115 11.77 2.92 3.47
N ASP A 116 10.77 3.30 2.68
CA ASP A 116 9.59 4.05 3.16
C ASP A 116 8.84 3.26 4.25
N MET A 117 8.58 1.96 4.02
CA MET A 117 7.93 1.10 5.01
C MET A 117 8.77 0.92 6.29
N ALA A 118 10.09 0.82 6.17
CA ALA A 118 10.98 0.72 7.32
C ALA A 118 11.03 2.03 8.12
N ALA A 119 11.01 3.17 7.44
CA ALA A 119 11.05 4.48 8.08
C ALA A 119 9.75 4.82 8.81
N ASP A 120 8.59 4.41 8.29
CA ASP A 120 7.31 4.55 8.96
C ASP A 120 7.28 3.83 10.32
N LEU A 121 7.94 2.66 10.44
CA LEU A 121 8.07 1.95 11.71
C LEU A 121 8.99 2.67 12.71
N ASP A 122 10.07 3.28 12.22
CA ASP A 122 11.07 3.98 13.07
C ASP A 122 10.74 5.47 13.27
N ALA A 123 9.58 5.93 12.77
CA ALA A 123 9.18 7.34 12.73
C ALA A 123 10.28 8.26 12.15
N SER A 124 11.07 7.74 11.21
CA SER A 124 12.17 8.46 10.58
C SER A 124 11.74 9.06 9.25
N LEU A 125 12.42 10.14 8.84
CA LEU A 125 12.16 10.81 7.56
C LEU A 125 13.00 10.17 6.45
N THR A 126 12.38 9.52 5.48
CA THR A 126 13.09 9.06 4.27
C THR A 126 13.57 10.25 3.43
N PRO A 127 14.64 10.09 2.63
CA PRO A 127 15.04 11.10 1.63
C PRO A 127 13.88 11.50 0.71
N ARG A 128 13.02 10.53 0.35
CA ARG A 128 11.81 10.77 -0.45
C ARG A 128 10.78 11.60 0.30
N ALA A 129 10.47 11.26 1.54
CA ALA A 129 9.56 12.04 2.38
C ALA A 129 10.08 13.47 2.58
N ALA A 130 11.38 13.64 2.83
CA ALA A 130 12.05 14.94 2.94
C ALA A 130 11.94 15.74 1.62
N TYR A 131 12.19 15.12 0.48
CA TYR A 131 12.01 15.75 -0.83
C TYR A 131 10.56 16.21 -1.05
N LEU A 132 9.57 15.37 -0.76
CA LEU A 132 8.16 15.71 -0.92
C LEU A 132 7.75 16.88 -0.02
N LEU A 133 8.20 16.88 1.24
CA LEU A 133 7.98 17.99 2.18
C LEU A 133 8.57 19.30 1.66
N LEU A 134 9.83 19.29 1.24
CA LEU A 134 10.50 20.49 0.72
C LEU A 134 9.86 20.96 -0.59
N ARG A 135 9.47 20.05 -1.49
CA ARG A 135 8.82 20.42 -2.75
C ARG A 135 7.43 20.99 -2.53
N ARG A 136 6.67 20.47 -1.56
CA ARG A 136 5.38 21.04 -1.15
C ARG A 136 5.55 22.48 -0.68
N LYS A 137 6.54 22.72 0.20
CA LYS A 137 6.87 24.05 0.69
C LYS A 137 7.27 25.02 -0.44
N ALA A 138 8.04 24.54 -1.43
CA ALA A 138 8.39 25.33 -2.60
C ALA A 138 7.16 25.72 -3.43
N LEU A 139 6.25 24.78 -3.69
CA LEU A 139 5.01 25.05 -4.43
C LEU A 139 4.10 26.06 -3.71
N ASP A 140 4.02 25.98 -2.38
CA ASP A 140 3.23 26.93 -1.61
C ASP A 140 3.80 28.35 -1.73
N ALA A 141 5.14 28.49 -1.74
CA ALA A 141 5.81 29.78 -1.98
C ALA A 141 5.63 30.28 -3.43
N GLU A 142 5.76 29.41 -4.43
CA GLU A 142 5.53 29.75 -5.84
C GLU A 142 4.09 30.25 -6.09
N ARG A 143 3.11 29.68 -5.36
CA ARG A 143 1.71 30.13 -5.41
C ARG A 143 1.51 31.51 -4.82
N GLU A 144 2.17 31.79 -3.70
CA GLU A 144 2.07 33.11 -3.08
C GLU A 144 2.65 34.19 -4.00
N ALA A 145 3.82 33.93 -4.59
CA ALA A 145 4.40 34.80 -5.60
C ALA A 145 3.46 35.02 -6.80
N LEU A 146 2.76 33.98 -7.26
CA LEU A 146 1.76 34.12 -8.33
C LEU A 146 0.54 34.97 -7.92
N ARG A 147 0.12 34.92 -6.65
CA ARG A 147 -0.96 35.76 -6.12
C ARG A 147 -0.53 37.22 -6.03
N GLU A 148 0.67 37.49 -5.54
CA GLU A 148 1.25 38.84 -5.49
C GLU A 148 1.35 39.45 -6.90
N ALA A 149 1.90 38.68 -7.85
CA ALA A 149 2.04 39.09 -9.24
C ALA A 149 0.67 39.38 -9.90
N ARG A 150 -0.39 38.69 -9.47
CA ARG A 150 -1.77 38.97 -9.90
C ARG A 150 -2.31 40.26 -9.29
N GLY A 151 -1.98 40.56 -8.03
CA GLY A 151 -2.37 41.79 -7.34
C GLY A 151 -1.68 43.04 -7.90
N ALA A 152 -0.42 42.91 -8.34
CA ALA A 152 0.36 44.01 -8.91
C ALA A 152 -0.09 44.43 -10.33
N GLY A 153 -0.76 43.53 -11.07
CA GLY A 153 -1.28 43.82 -12.41
C GLY A 153 -0.20 43.91 -13.51
N GLU A 154 1.04 43.53 -13.22
CA GLU A 154 2.18 43.63 -14.16
C GLU A 154 2.13 42.59 -15.30
N HIS A 155 1.32 41.53 -15.15
CA HIS A 155 1.25 40.44 -16.12
C HIS A 155 -0.16 40.25 -16.70
N PRO A 156 -0.28 40.02 -18.02
CA PRO A 156 -1.56 39.71 -18.65
C PRO A 156 -2.21 38.45 -18.06
N SER A 157 -3.54 38.46 -17.88
CA SER A 157 -4.30 37.35 -17.28
C SER A 157 -4.05 36.00 -17.96
N ARG A 158 -3.80 35.99 -19.27
CA ARG A 158 -3.46 34.77 -20.03
C ARG A 158 -2.15 34.10 -19.57
N VAL A 159 -1.17 34.91 -19.13
CA VAL A 159 0.13 34.42 -18.66
C VAL A 159 -0.01 33.87 -17.25
N LEU A 160 -0.71 34.58 -16.37
CA LEU A 160 -1.02 34.14 -15.01
C LEU A 160 -1.83 32.83 -15.00
N ALA A 161 -2.81 32.70 -15.90
CA ALA A 161 -3.59 31.47 -16.06
C ALA A 161 -2.74 30.29 -16.56
N ARG A 162 -1.72 30.54 -17.39
CA ARG A 162 -0.78 29.51 -17.83
C ARG A 162 0.15 29.10 -16.68
N ALA A 163 0.67 30.05 -15.92
CA ALA A 163 1.50 29.78 -14.75
C ALA A 163 0.74 28.95 -13.70
N GLN A 164 -0.51 29.32 -13.40
CA GLN A 164 -1.38 28.56 -12.50
C GLN A 164 -1.52 27.09 -12.95
N ARG A 165 -1.81 26.85 -14.24
CA ARG A 165 -1.93 25.48 -14.77
C ARG A 165 -0.65 24.66 -14.63
N ILE A 166 0.52 25.29 -14.75
CA ILE A 166 1.80 24.60 -14.55
C ILE A 166 1.93 24.15 -13.10
N LEU A 167 1.68 25.04 -12.15
CA LEU A 167 1.73 24.70 -10.71
C LEU A 167 0.71 23.63 -10.33
N ASP A 168 -0.51 23.69 -10.87
CA ASP A 168 -1.56 22.70 -10.60
C ASP A 168 -1.19 21.31 -11.18
N GLN A 169 -0.52 21.26 -12.34
CA GLN A 169 -0.02 20.00 -12.90
C GLN A 169 1.09 19.39 -12.03
N GLU A 170 1.97 20.21 -11.48
CA GLU A 170 3.02 19.73 -10.58
C GLU A 170 2.45 19.25 -9.25
N GLU A 171 1.48 19.96 -8.68
CA GLU A 171 0.79 19.50 -7.47
C GLU A 171 0.08 18.15 -7.72
N ALA A 172 -0.63 18.01 -8.85
CA ALA A 172 -1.29 16.77 -9.20
C ALA A 172 -0.30 15.60 -9.40
N ARG A 173 0.95 15.88 -9.79
CA ARG A 173 2.02 14.86 -9.87
C ARG A 173 2.57 14.49 -8.49
N LEU A 174 2.62 15.43 -7.55
CA LEU A 174 3.07 15.18 -6.18
C LEU A 174 2.00 14.46 -5.37
N GLY A 175 0.72 14.85 -5.47
CA GLY A 175 -0.39 14.17 -4.78
C GLY A 175 -0.49 12.70 -5.18
N ARG A 176 -0.43 12.40 -6.48
CA ARG A 176 -0.43 11.00 -6.97
C ARG A 176 0.76 10.16 -6.50
N ARG A 177 1.90 10.79 -6.16
CA ARG A 177 3.09 10.11 -5.64
C ARG A 177 3.07 9.96 -4.12
N GLY A 178 2.29 10.79 -3.41
CA GLY A 178 2.04 10.68 -1.97
C GLY A 178 0.99 9.63 -1.62
N ASP A 179 -0.06 9.49 -2.45
CA ASP A 179 -1.14 8.51 -2.21
C ASP A 179 -0.78 7.06 -2.64
N ALA A 180 0.33 6.88 -3.35
CA ALA A 180 0.85 5.58 -3.79
C ALA A 180 1.95 5.03 -2.85
N GLY A 181 2.15 5.67 -1.70
CA GLY A 181 3.00 5.24 -0.58
C GLY A 181 2.22 4.31 0.34
#